data_AF-A0A6P7SGP6-F1
#
_entry.id   AF-A0A6P7SGP6-F1
#
_cell.length_a   1.000
_cell.length_b   1.000
_cell.length_c   1.000
_cell.angle_alpha   90.00
_cell.angle_beta   90.00
_cell.angle_gamma   90.00
#
_symmetry.space_group_name_H-M   'P 1'
#
loop_
_entity.id
_entity.type
_entity.pdbx_description
1 polymer ?
#
loop_
_entity_poly.entity_id
_entity_poly.type
_entity_poly.pdbx_seq_one_letter_code
_entity_poly.pdbx_strand_id
1 'polypeptide(L)'
;MSATNLSDETQQRNVKDFLLLYNKLTEQCFQNCVSIFFENKIEHFEASCLESCTDRYVAFNQRLMKVFMEHQKSRQEQTGGALSPITAGISPNQSQNEPTES
;
A
#
# COMPACT_ATOMS: atom_id res chain seq x y z
N MET A 1 33.09 1.47 -13.81
CA MET A 1 31.67 1.40 -14.21
C MET A 1 30.95 0.52 -13.21
N SER A 2 30.40 1.08 -12.12
CA SER A 2 29.51 0.39 -11.17
C SER A 2 28.98 1.40 -10.14
N ALA A 3 27.87 2.07 -10.44
CA ALA A 3 27.13 2.89 -9.46
C ALA A 3 25.64 3.08 -9.79
N THR A 4 25.12 2.55 -10.91
CA THR A 4 23.74 2.81 -11.38
C THR A 4 22.70 1.74 -11.05
N ASN A 5 23.05 0.63 -10.40
CA ASN A 5 22.09 -0.48 -10.21
C ASN A 5 21.20 -0.39 -8.96
N LEU A 6 21.63 0.28 -7.87
CA LEU A 6 20.88 0.23 -6.60
C LEU A 6 19.57 1.05 -6.61
N SER A 7 19.55 2.18 -7.32
CA SER A 7 18.35 3.01 -7.47
C SER A 7 17.31 2.35 -8.38
N ASP A 8 17.77 1.71 -9.45
CA ASP A 8 16.90 1.01 -10.41
C ASP A 8 16.23 -0.20 -9.75
N GLU A 9 16.97 -1.01 -8.99
CA GLU A 9 16.40 -2.13 -8.23
C GLU A 9 15.33 -1.69 -7.22
N THR A 10 15.52 -0.54 -6.57
CA THR A 10 14.55 -0.01 -5.60
C THR A 10 13.31 0.53 -6.31
N GLN A 11 13.48 1.21 -7.45
CA GLN A 11 12.36 1.65 -8.28
C GLN A 11 11.56 0.47 -8.82
N GLN A 12 12.23 -0.58 -9.30
CA GLN A 12 11.59 -1.82 -9.77
C GLN A 12 10.82 -2.51 -8.64
N ARG A 13 11.37 -2.57 -7.43
CA ARG A 13 10.65 -3.08 -6.25
C ARG A 13 9.39 -2.27 -5.95
N ASN A 14 9.49 -0.93 -5.92
CA ASN A 14 8.34 -0.07 -5.65
C ASN A 14 7.23 -0.25 -6.69
N VAL A 15 7.57 -0.38 -7.97
CA VAL A 15 6.60 -0.66 -9.04
C VAL A 15 5.94 -2.02 -8.83
N LYS A 16 6.72 -3.06 -8.53
CA LYS A 16 6.19 -4.39 -8.26
C LYS A 16 5.23 -4.38 -7.07
N ASP A 17 5.60 -3.72 -5.98
CA ASP A 17 4.78 -3.63 -4.77
C ASP A 17 3.49 -2.84 -5.03
N PHE A 18 3.56 -1.77 -5.82
CA PHE A 18 2.38 -1.04 -6.28
C PHE A 18 1.44 -1.93 -7.10
N LEU A 19 1.97 -2.71 -8.05
CA LEU A 19 1.15 -3.61 -8.87
C LEU A 19 0.50 -4.73 -8.03
N LEU A 20 1.20 -5.24 -7.01
CA LEU A 20 0.63 -6.20 -6.07
C LEU A 20 -0.51 -5.59 -5.26
N LEU A 21 -0.32 -4.36 -4.76
CA LEU A 21 -1.36 -3.61 -4.05
C LEU A 21 -2.57 -3.33 -4.95
N TYR A 22 -2.32 -2.89 -6.18
CA TYR A 22 -3.36 -2.63 -7.19
C TYR A 22 -4.19 -3.88 -7.45
N ASN A 23 -3.56 -5.01 -7.74
CA ASN A 23 -4.26 -6.27 -8.01
C ASN A 23 -5.14 -6.69 -6.82
N LYS A 24 -4.62 -6.55 -5.60
CA LYS A 24 -5.37 -6.87 -4.37
C LYS A 24 -6.54 -5.93 -4.15
N LEU A 25 -6.35 -4.62 -4.36
CA LEU A 25 -7.42 -3.62 -4.29
C LEU A 25 -8.52 -3.93 -5.30
N THR A 26 -8.16 -4.18 -6.56
CA THR A 26 -9.14 -4.46 -7.62
C THR A 26 -9.91 -5.75 -7.36
N GLU A 27 -9.24 -6.81 -6.89
CA GLU A 27 -9.89 -8.09 -6.55
C GLU A 27 -10.92 -7.90 -5.43
N GLN A 28 -10.53 -7.23 -4.34
CA GLN A 28 -11.39 -7.02 -3.17
C GLN A 28 -12.59 -6.12 -3.49
N CYS A 29 -12.37 -5.00 -4.19
CA CYS A 29 -13.48 -4.10 -4.51
C CYS A 29 -14.42 -4.71 -5.56
N PHE A 30 -13.92 -5.48 -6.51
CA PHE A 30 -14.78 -6.21 -7.45
C PHE A 30 -15.66 -7.23 -6.72
N GLN A 31 -15.07 -8.08 -5.87
CA GLN A 31 -15.81 -9.11 -5.12
C GLN A 31 -16.88 -8.53 -4.19
N ASN A 32 -16.65 -7.34 -3.63
CA ASN A 32 -17.55 -6.73 -2.66
C ASN A 32 -18.63 -5.84 -3.27
N CYS A 33 -18.35 -5.19 -4.41
CA CYS A 33 -19.22 -4.17 -4.99
C CYS A 33 -19.95 -4.62 -6.26
N VAL A 34 -19.36 -5.48 -7.08
CA VAL A 34 -19.97 -5.91 -8.35
C VAL A 34 -20.77 -7.17 -8.11
N SER A 35 -22.09 -7.04 -8.18
CA SER A 35 -23.04 -8.11 -7.86
C SER A 35 -24.08 -8.33 -8.95
N ILE A 36 -24.28 -7.35 -9.83
CA ILE A 36 -25.22 -7.43 -10.93
C ILE A 36 -24.48 -7.79 -12.22
N PHE A 37 -24.92 -8.88 -12.86
CA PHE A 37 -24.31 -9.41 -14.09
C PHE A 37 -25.31 -9.48 -15.25
N PHE A 38 -26.44 -8.78 -15.17
CA PHE A 38 -27.48 -8.80 -16.20
C PHE A 38 -27.15 -7.92 -17.40
N GLU A 39 -26.28 -6.93 -17.23
CA GLU A 39 -25.89 -5.98 -18.27
C GLU A 39 -24.37 -5.77 -18.27
N ASN A 40 -23.80 -5.47 -19.43
CA ASN A 40 -22.36 -5.19 -19.60
C ASN A 40 -22.00 -3.75 -19.20
N LYS A 41 -22.58 -3.25 -18.09
CA LYS A 41 -22.35 -1.90 -17.58
C LYS A 41 -22.33 -1.95 -16.05
N ILE A 42 -21.56 -1.06 -15.45
CA ILE A 42 -21.54 -0.87 -13.99
C ILE A 42 -22.73 0.01 -13.62
N GLU A 43 -23.56 -0.47 -12.69
CA GLU A 43 -24.71 0.28 -12.20
C GLU A 43 -24.28 1.41 -11.23
N HIS A 44 -25.12 2.44 -11.07
CA HIS A 44 -24.76 3.62 -10.26
C HIS A 44 -24.39 3.29 -8.80
N PHE A 45 -25.05 2.30 -8.19
CA PHE A 45 -24.74 1.89 -6.81
C PHE A 45 -23.42 1.11 -6.74
N GLU A 46 -23.10 0.30 -7.76
CA GLU A 46 -21.81 -0.42 -7.84
C GLU A 46 -20.67 0.58 -8.02
N ALA A 47 -20.86 1.60 -8.86
CA ALA A 47 -19.89 2.68 -9.04
C ALA A 47 -19.61 3.44 -7.73
N SER A 48 -20.67 3.82 -6.98
CA SER A 48 -20.52 4.48 -5.68
C SER A 48 -19.86 3.57 -4.63
N CYS A 49 -20.16 2.28 -4.66
CA CYS A 49 -19.49 1.29 -3.81
C CYS A 49 -17.99 1.18 -4.15
N LEU A 50 -17.63 1.11 -5.43
CA LEU A 50 -16.25 1.00 -5.89
C LEU A 50 -15.40 2.21 -5.47
N GLU A 51 -15.95 3.42 -5.57
CA GLU A 51 -15.31 4.66 -5.11
C GLU A 51 -15.04 4.59 -3.60
N SER A 52 -16.07 4.30 -2.81
CA SER A 52 -15.95 4.17 -1.35
C SER A 52 -15.01 3.04 -0.92
N CYS A 53 -15.02 1.92 -1.64
CA CYS A 53 -14.16 0.77 -1.37
C CYS A 53 -12.69 1.14 -1.59
N THR A 54 -12.38 1.79 -2.70
CA THR A 54 -11.02 2.19 -3.07
C THR A 54 -10.44 3.13 -2.01
N ASP A 55 -11.18 4.18 -1.63
CA ASP A 55 -10.75 5.15 -0.61
C ASP A 55 -10.49 4.50 0.75
N ARG A 56 -11.43 3.65 1.19
CA ARG A 56 -11.31 2.93 2.47
C ARG A 56 -10.15 1.96 2.45
N TYR A 57 -9.94 1.25 1.35
CA TYR A 57 -8.85 0.28 1.22
C TYR A 57 -7.49 0.96 1.27
N VAL A 58 -7.31 2.07 0.54
CA VAL A 58 -6.06 2.85 0.56
C VAL A 58 -5.79 3.41 1.96
N ALA A 59 -6.79 4.04 2.60
CA ALA A 59 -6.65 4.55 3.96
C ALA A 59 -6.34 3.43 4.98
N PHE A 60 -6.99 2.27 4.84
CA PHE A 60 -6.71 1.09 5.64
C PHE A 60 -5.28 0.60 5.45
N ASN A 61 -4.82 0.47 4.20
CA ASN A 61 -3.48 0.01 3.88
C ASN A 61 -2.41 0.93 4.49
N GLN A 62 -2.58 2.26 4.36
CA GLN A 62 -1.68 3.24 4.99
C GLN A 62 -1.64 3.11 6.51
N ARG A 63 -2.81 2.98 7.16
CA ARG A 63 -2.90 2.82 8.62
C ARG A 63 -2.27 1.50 9.08
N LEU A 64 -2.50 0.41 8.34
CA LEU A 64 -1.91 -0.89 8.62
C LEU A 64 -0.38 -0.82 8.55
N MET A 65 0.16 -0.18 7.52
CA MET A 65 1.60 0.00 7.38
C MET A 65 2.21 0.80 8.55
N LYS A 66 1.54 1.87 9.00
CA LYS A 66 1.97 2.64 10.17
C LYS A 66 2.05 1.78 11.43
N VAL A 67 0.98 1.03 11.73
CA VAL A 67 0.92 0.15 12.91
C VAL A 67 1.97 -0.97 12.81
N PHE A 68 2.18 -1.53 11.61
CA PHE A 68 3.19 -2.54 11.39
C PHE A 68 4.61 -2.02 11.65
N MET A 69 4.94 -0.81 11.18
CA MET A 69 6.24 -0.18 11.45
C MET A 69 6.45 0.07 12.95
N GLU A 70 5.43 0.56 13.67
CA GLU A 70 5.48 0.76 15.11
C GLU A 70 5.74 -0.56 15.86
N HIS A 71 5.06 -1.64 15.46
CA HIS A 71 5.28 -2.97 16.00
C HIS A 71 6.69 -3.52 15.70
N GLN A 72 7.21 -3.29 14.48
CA GLN A 72 8.56 -3.73 14.12
C GLN A 72 9.63 -3.01 14.95
N LYS A 73 9.46 -1.70 15.19
CA LYS A 73 10.36 -0.91 16.03
C LYS A 73 10.38 -1.44 17.48
N SER A 74 9.21 -1.66 18.08
CA SER A 74 9.13 -2.19 19.46
C SER A 74 9.72 -3.60 19.60
N ARG A 75 9.59 -4.44 18.55
CA ARG A 75 10.19 -5.78 18.50
C ARG A 75 11.71 -5.72 18.36
N GLN A 76 12.23 -4.80 17.56
CA GLN A 76 13.67 -4.61 17.36
C GLN A 76 14.39 -4.20 18.65
N GLU A 77 13.73 -3.42 19.51
CA GLU A 77 14.25 -3.05 20.83
C GLU A 77 14.32 -4.26 21.79
N GLN A 78 13.45 -5.26 21.63
CA GLN A 78 13.39 -6.45 22.48
C GLN A 78 14.33 -7.58 22.01
N THR A 79 14.47 -7.76 20.70
CA THR A 79 15.35 -8.77 20.11
C THR A 79 16.56 -8.08 19.51
N GLY A 80 17.68 -8.03 20.25
CA GLY A 80 18.91 -7.34 19.86
C GLY A 80 19.48 -7.72 18.49
N GLY A 81 18.93 -7.14 17.42
CA GLY A 81 19.58 -7.02 16.11
C GLY A 81 19.29 -8.10 15.06
N ALA A 82 18.06 -8.59 14.89
CA ALA A 82 17.69 -9.33 13.67
C ALA A 82 16.36 -8.84 13.08
N LEU A 83 16.45 -7.86 12.18
CA LEU A 83 15.31 -7.39 11.39
C LEU A 83 14.89 -8.50 10.41
N SER A 84 13.60 -8.80 10.34
CA SER A 84 13.10 -9.74 9.32
C SER A 84 13.13 -9.08 7.93
N PRO A 85 13.34 -9.84 6.83
CA PRO A 85 13.57 -9.27 5.49
C PRO A 85 12.46 -8.35 4.96
N ILE A 86 11.25 -8.45 5.52
CA ILE A 86 10.10 -7.64 5.12
C ILE A 86 10.33 -6.14 5.33
N THR A 87 11.13 -5.74 6.32
CA THR A 87 11.38 -4.32 6.62
C THR A 87 12.46 -3.68 5.73
N ALA A 88 13.24 -4.47 4.97
CA ALA A 88 14.28 -3.93 4.09
C ALA A 88 13.71 -3.24 2.83
N GLY A 89 12.45 -3.55 2.46
CA GLY A 89 11.76 -2.95 1.31
C GLY A 89 10.82 -1.81 1.66
N ILE A 90 10.46 -1.65 2.94
CA ILE A 90 9.54 -0.61 3.38
C ILE A 90 10.38 0.61 3.78
N SER A 91 10.95 1.29 2.77
CA SER A 91 11.60 2.57 3.01
C SER A 91 10.53 3.60 3.40
N PRO A 92 10.70 4.36 4.50
CA PRO A 92 9.83 5.48 4.77
C PRO A 92 10.07 6.51 3.67
N ASN A 93 9.15 6.61 2.71
CA ASN A 93 9.10 7.80 1.88
C ASN A 93 8.61 8.95 2.79
N GLN A 94 9.54 9.53 3.55
CA GLN A 94 9.45 10.91 4.00
C GLN A 94 9.66 11.79 2.77
N SER A 95 8.56 12.14 2.12
CA SER A 95 8.44 13.45 1.49
C SER A 95 7.17 14.12 2.03
N GLN A 96 7.40 14.81 3.16
CA GLN A 96 6.88 16.12 3.51
C GLN A 96 5.38 16.38 3.25
N ASN A 97 4.62 16.47 4.34
CA ASN A 97 3.64 17.53 4.54
C ASN A 97 3.54 17.79 6.05
N GLU A 98 4.51 18.55 6.58
CA GLU A 98 4.26 19.40 7.75
C GLU A 98 3.24 20.47 7.34
N PRO A 99 2.18 20.74 8.13
CA PRO A 99 1.51 22.03 8.04
C PRO A 99 2.47 23.07 8.62
N THR A 100 3.03 23.90 7.74
CA THR A 100 3.78 25.10 8.11
C THR A 100 2.88 26.03 8.91
N GLU A 101 3.26 26.27 10.15
CA GLU A 101 2.77 27.34 11.02
C GLU A 101 3.08 28.71 10.38
N SER A 102 2.06 29.58 10.30
CA SER A 102 2.14 31.03 10.10
C SER A 102 0.93 31.69 10.73
#